data_AF-A0A3D4YYX9-F1
#
_entry.id   AF-A0A3D4YYX9-F1
#
_cell.length_a   1.000
_cell.length_b   1.000
_cell.length_c   1.000
_cell.angle_alpha   90.00
_cell.angle_beta   90.00
_cell.angle_gamma   90.00
#
_symmetry.space_group_name_H-M   'P 1'
#
loop_
_entity.id
_entity.type
_entity.pdbx_description
1 polymer ?
#
loop_
_entity_poly.entity_id
_entity_poly.type
_entity_poly.pdbx_seq_one_letter_code
_entity_poly.pdbx_strand_id
1 'polypeptide(L)'
;KVVGTDAFNNLVEMSAIIFNAVKFRVDIEQVQHPDGRVLVFHIPSRLKGTAYHLNGMYLMRSGEELVPMSEDYLRNIFAEGKL
;
A
#
# COMPACT_ATOMS: atom_id res chain seq x y z
N LYS A 1 -2.17 17.53 17.11
CA LYS A 1 -0.91 17.10 17.77
C LYS A 1 -0.49 15.79 17.13
N VAL A 2 0.76 15.69 16.66
CA VAL A 2 1.31 14.42 16.15
C VAL A 2 1.77 13.58 17.34
N VAL A 3 1.52 12.27 17.32
CA VAL A 3 1.89 11.35 18.43
C VAL A 3 3.29 10.77 18.25
N GLY A 4 3.73 10.60 17.00
CA GLY A 4 5.00 9.95 16.67
C GLY A 4 4.93 8.42 16.66
N THR A 5 6.01 7.77 16.22
CA THR A 5 6.13 6.30 16.22
C THR A 5 7.58 5.81 16.38
N ASP A 6 7.74 4.76 17.19
CA ASP A 6 8.97 3.97 17.30
C ASP A 6 8.89 2.65 16.51
N ALA A 7 7.84 2.48 15.69
CA ALA A 7 7.69 1.31 14.85
C ALA A 7 8.79 1.26 13.78
N PHE A 8 9.24 0.04 13.45
CA PHE A 8 10.15 -0.27 12.35
C PHE A 8 11.40 0.63 12.31
N ASN A 9 12.37 0.34 13.19
CA ASN A 9 13.63 1.09 13.22
C ASN A 9 14.56 0.77 12.05
N ASN A 10 14.40 -0.40 11.42
CA ASN A 10 15.10 -0.79 10.20
C ASN A 10 14.16 -0.71 8.99
N LEU A 11 14.14 0.45 8.32
CA LEU A 11 13.24 0.68 7.20
C LEU A 11 13.56 -0.18 5.98
N VAL A 12 14.84 -0.50 5.75
CA VAL A 12 15.27 -1.35 4.63
C VAL A 12 14.73 -2.77 4.79
N GLU A 13 14.85 -3.32 5.99
CA GLU A 13 14.29 -4.62 6.33
C GLU A 13 12.76 -4.61 6.22
N MET A 14 12.11 -3.55 6.72
CA MET A 14 10.66 -3.44 6.63
C MET A 14 10.16 -3.35 5.19
N SER A 15 10.83 -2.59 4.32
CA SER A 15 10.52 -2.57 2.88
C SER A 15 10.62 -3.97 2.26
N ALA A 16 11.61 -4.77 2.66
CA ALA A 16 11.76 -6.15 2.18
C ALA A 16 10.63 -7.07 2.68
N ILE A 17 10.24 -6.96 3.95
CA ILE A 17 9.11 -7.71 4.52
C ILE A 17 7.80 -7.36 3.80
N ILE A 18 7.53 -6.07 3.57
CA ILE A 18 6.34 -5.61 2.83
C ILE A 18 6.35 -6.17 1.41
N PHE A 19 7.46 -6.03 0.70
CA PHE A 19 7.59 -6.57 -0.65
C PHE A 19 7.26 -8.06 -0.70
N ASN A 20 7.74 -8.84 0.27
CA ASN A 20 7.44 -10.26 0.35
C ASN A 20 5.95 -10.55 0.59
N ALA A 21 5.26 -9.71 1.36
CA ALA A 21 3.84 -9.85 1.64
C ALA A 21 2.94 -9.44 0.46
N VAL A 22 3.23 -8.31 -0.21
CA VAL A 22 2.33 -7.71 -1.21
C VAL A 22 2.81 -7.82 -2.65
N LYS A 23 4.06 -8.26 -2.88
CA LYS A 23 4.69 -8.47 -4.19
C LYS A 23 4.86 -7.22 -5.06
N PHE A 24 4.88 -6.04 -4.44
CA PHE A 24 5.30 -4.78 -5.06
C PHE A 24 6.12 -3.95 -4.08
N ARG A 25 6.97 -3.07 -4.63
CA ARG A 25 7.89 -2.25 -3.83
C ARG A 25 7.12 -1.11 -3.17
N VAL A 26 7.31 -0.95 -1.86
CA VAL A 26 6.85 0.20 -1.09
C VAL A 26 8.08 0.90 -0.54
N ASP A 27 8.25 2.17 -0.91
CA ASP A 27 9.33 2.99 -0.37
C ASP A 27 8.86 3.60 0.97
N ILE A 28 9.74 3.61 1.97
CA ILE A 28 9.43 4.12 3.31
C ILE A 28 10.42 5.22 3.62
N GLU A 29 9.93 6.41 3.93
CA GLU A 29 10.75 7.52 4.40
C GLU A 29 10.43 7.88 5.84
N GLN A 30 11.45 8.35 6.56
CA GLN A 30 11.30 8.91 7.88
C GLN A 30 11.25 10.42 7.80
N VAL A 31 10.22 11.01 8.42
CA VAL A 31 10.07 12.45 8.58
C VAL A 31 10.25 12.79 10.06
N GLN A 32 11.21 13.68 10.35
CA GLN A 32 11.40 14.24 11.68
C GLN A 32 10.46 15.43 11.85
N HIS A 33 9.29 15.19 12.44
CA HIS A 33 8.36 16.25 12.82
C HIS A 33 8.70 16.77 14.23
N PRO A 34 8.51 18.07 14.55
CA PRO A 34 8.85 18.63 15.87
C PRO A 34 8.25 17.87 17.06
N ASP A 35 7.03 17.35 16.89
CA ASP A 35 6.32 16.59 17.92
C ASP A 35 6.68 15.09 17.96
N GLY A 36 7.47 14.56 17.01
CA GLY A 36 7.86 13.15 16.99
C GLY A 36 8.19 12.58 15.61
N ARG A 37 8.77 11.37 15.59
CA ARG A 37 9.13 10.64 14.37
C ARG A 37 7.88 10.15 13.63
N VAL A 38 7.81 10.38 12.32
CA VAL A 38 6.73 9.89 11.44
C VAL A 38 7.32 9.02 10.33
N LEU A 39 6.63 7.94 9.98
CA LEU A 39 6.97 7.11 8.82
C LEU A 39 5.94 7.33 7.72
N VAL A 40 6.42 7.60 6.51
CA VAL A 40 5.57 7.79 5.32
C VAL A 40 5.84 6.63 4.36
N PHE A 41 4.75 5.96 3.96
CA PHE A 41 4.78 4.83 3.04
C PHE A 41 4.30 5.28 1.66
N HIS A 42 5.18 5.18 0.67
CA HIS A 42 4.89 5.51 -0.71
C HIS A 42 4.45 4.27 -1.45
N ILE A 43 3.15 4.17 -1.69
CA ILE A 43 2.53 3.01 -2.37
C ILE A 43 2.43 3.32 -3.87
N PRO A 44 3.06 2.53 -4.75
CA PRO A 44 2.96 2.76 -6.19
C PRO A 44 1.55 2.43 -6.71
N SER A 45 1.18 3.08 -7.80
CA SER A 45 0.00 2.68 -8.57
C SER A 45 0.19 1.28 -9.15
N ARG A 46 -0.90 0.52 -9.23
CA ARG A 46 -0.94 -0.77 -9.93
C ARG A 46 -0.63 -0.62 -11.42
N LEU A 47 -0.06 -1.66 -12.02
CA LEU A 47 0.02 -1.77 -13.47
C LEU A 47 -1.40 -1.84 -14.08
N LYS A 48 -1.57 -1.27 -15.27
CA LYS A 48 -2.84 -1.38 -16.03
C LYS A 48 -3.17 -2.84 -16.27
N GLY A 49 -4.43 -3.23 -16.11
CA GLY A 49 -4.84 -4.62 -16.31
C GLY A 49 -4.53 -5.55 -15.13
N THR A 50 -3.93 -5.06 -14.04
CA THR A 50 -3.52 -5.89 -12.90
C THR A 50 -4.14 -5.38 -11.61
N ALA A 51 -4.75 -6.28 -10.83
CA ALA A 51 -5.17 -6.02 -9.45
C ALA A 51 -4.28 -6.80 -8.48
N TYR A 52 -3.93 -6.19 -7.34
CA TYR A 52 -3.22 -6.86 -6.26
C TYR A 52 -4.20 -7.41 -5.23
N HIS A 53 -3.94 -8.61 -4.73
CA HIS A 53 -4.69 -9.20 -3.64
C HIS A 53 -3.83 -9.38 -2.40
N LEU A 54 -4.44 -9.31 -1.23
CA LEU A 54 -3.84 -9.71 0.03
C LEU A 54 -4.57 -10.95 0.53
N ASN A 55 -3.85 -12.06 0.70
CA ASN A 55 -4.42 -13.34 1.16
C ASN A 55 -5.66 -13.79 0.35
N GLY A 56 -5.61 -13.63 -0.98
CA GLY A 56 -6.70 -14.01 -1.89
C GLY A 56 -7.84 -13.00 -2.00
N MET A 57 -7.80 -11.87 -1.27
CA MET A 57 -8.83 -10.84 -1.32
C MET A 57 -8.35 -9.59 -2.08
N TYR A 58 -9.13 -9.15 -3.06
CA TYR A 58 -8.95 -7.85 -3.70
C TYR A 58 -9.61 -6.77 -2.85
N LEU A 59 -8.80 -5.85 -2.33
CA LEU A 59 -9.23 -4.79 -1.43
C LEU A 59 -9.03 -3.42 -2.07
N MET A 60 -9.95 -2.51 -1.84
CA MET A 60 -9.82 -1.10 -2.20
C MET A 60 -10.08 -0.20 -0.99
N ARG A 61 -9.53 1.01 -1.04
CA ARG A 61 -9.85 2.06 -0.09
C ARG A 61 -11.21 2.65 -0.43
N SER A 62 -12.09 2.74 0.55
CA SER A 62 -13.33 3.53 0.50
C SER A 62 -13.31 4.51 1.66
N GLY A 63 -12.98 5.77 1.38
CA GLY A 63 -12.71 6.76 2.43
C GLY A 63 -11.55 6.32 3.33
N GLU A 64 -11.85 6.09 4.60
CA GLU A 64 -10.86 5.69 5.62
C GLU A 64 -10.79 4.16 5.82
N GLU A 65 -11.62 3.38 5.13
CA GLU A 65 -11.73 1.93 5.30
C GLU A 65 -11.15 1.13 4.13
N LEU A 66 -10.77 -0.12 4.41
CA LEU A 66 -10.45 -1.13 3.40
C LEU A 66 -11.66 -2.05 3.21
N VAL A 67 -12.19 -2.08 2.00
CA VAL A 67 -13.36 -2.89 1.63
C VAL A 67 -13.03 -3.83 0.47
N PRO A 68 -13.73 -4.97 0.30
CA PRO A 68 -13.61 -5.78 -0.89
C PRO A 68 -13.95 -5.00 -2.15
N MET A 69 -13.18 -5.19 -3.21
CA MET A 69 -13.53 -4.66 -4.54
C MET A 69 -14.79 -5.36 -5.07
N SER A 70 -15.68 -4.60 -5.71
CA SER A 70 -16.79 -5.19 -6.45
C SER A 70 -16.32 -5.87 -7.73
N GLU A 71 -17.12 -6.82 -8.24
CA GLU A 71 -16.81 -7.51 -9.48
C GLU A 71 -16.68 -6.55 -10.68
N ASP A 72 -17.59 -5.57 -10.78
CA ASP A 72 -17.55 -4.56 -11.85
C ASP A 72 -16.28 -3.70 -11.80
N TYR A 73 -15.82 -3.35 -10.60
CA TYR A 73 -14.58 -2.61 -10.43
C TYR A 73 -13.38 -3.43 -10.90
N LEU A 74 -13.32 -4.72 -10.55
CA LEU A 74 -12.30 -5.65 -11.02
C LEU A 74 -12.33 -5.82 -12.54
N ARG A 75 -13.53 -5.95 -13.14
CA ARG A 75 -13.70 -6.04 -14.60
C ARG A 75 -13.12 -4.81 -15.31
N ASN A 76 -13.37 -3.62 -14.77
CA ASN A 76 -12.80 -2.38 -15.29
C ASN A 76 -11.28 -2.37 -15.21
N ILE A 77 -10.70 -2.76 -14.05
CA ILE A 77 -9.24 -2.88 -13.89
C ILE A 77 -8.65 -3.79 -14.96
N PHE A 78 -9.20 -5.00 -15.14
CA PHE A 78 -8.66 -5.98 -16.08
C PHE A 78 -8.85 -5.57 -17.54
N ALA A 79 -9.90 -4.80 -17.87
CA ALA A 79 -10.13 -4.29 -19.22
C ALA A 79 -9.07 -3.28 -19.68
N GLU A 80 -8.43 -2.55 -18.76
CA GLU A 80 -7.36 -1.58 -19.09
C GLU A 80 -6.15 -2.22 -19.80
N GLY A 81 -5.92 -3.52 -19.61
CA GLY A 81 -4.81 -4.26 -20.21
C GLY A 81 -5.11 -4.85 -21.60
N LYS A 82 -6.31 -4.64 -22.15
CA LYS A 82 -6.74 -5.21 -23.44
C LYS A 82 -6.58 -4.24 -24.63
N LEU A 83 -5.75 -3.21 -24.49
CA LEU A 83 -5.41 -2.26 -25.56
C LEU A 83 -4.29 -2.79 -26.44
#